data_AF-A0A927AR86-F1
#
_entry.id   AF-A0A927AR86-F1
#
_cell.length_a   1.000
_cell.length_b   1.000
_cell.length_c   1.000
_cell.angle_alpha   90.00
_cell.angle_beta   90.00
_cell.angle_gamma   90.00
#
_symmetry.space_group_name_H-M   'P 1'
#
loop_
_entity.id
_entity.type
_entity.pdbx_description
1 polymer ?
#
loop_
_entity_poly.entity_id
_entity_poly.type
_entity_poly.pdbx_seq_one_letter_code
_entity_poly.pdbx_strand_id
1 'polypeptide(L)'
;MKSSILHKFFGLLTLVALLSCSKDPIDENGLLITGRSQCFMTFFDLLGSDHRTVLVSGQTVIDTTAMTVTAVARYGTNMLRLKPYCSVVTDAIVEPTMGIWTDYSQPQKYTVVSGNRLVRKTYTVTVTVQK
;
A
#
# COMPACT_ATOMS: atom_id res chain seq x y z
N MET A 1 43.07 -51.55 -21.27
CA MET A 1 43.38 -51.03 -19.90
C MET A 1 43.89 -49.61 -20.06
N LYS A 2 43.33 -48.53 -19.52
CA LYS A 2 42.35 -48.31 -18.46
C LYS A 2 41.47 -47.11 -18.88
N SER A 3 40.16 -47.33 -18.91
CA SER A 3 39.13 -46.29 -18.80
C SER A 3 39.18 -45.73 -17.37
N SER A 4 39.17 -44.40 -17.20
CA SER A 4 38.66 -43.68 -15.99
C SER A 4 39.25 -42.27 -15.87
N ILE A 5 38.88 -41.34 -16.77
CA ILE A 5 39.09 -39.89 -16.53
C ILE A 5 37.79 -39.08 -16.71
N LEU A 6 36.72 -39.68 -17.25
CA LEU A 6 35.48 -38.95 -17.58
C LEU A 6 34.43 -38.90 -16.45
N HIS A 7 34.74 -39.32 -15.21
CA HIS A 7 33.72 -39.46 -14.14
C HIS A 7 33.97 -38.56 -12.92
N LYS A 8 35.07 -37.83 -12.86
CA LYS A 8 35.39 -37.00 -11.68
C LYS A 8 34.96 -35.53 -11.77
N PHE A 9 34.49 -35.07 -12.94
CA PHE A 9 33.93 -33.72 -13.09
C PHE A 9 32.39 -33.69 -13.06
N PHE A 10 31.74 -34.85 -13.19
CA PHE A 10 30.28 -34.95 -13.22
C PHE A 10 29.64 -35.12 -11.82
N GLY A 11 30.45 -35.35 -10.78
CA GLY A 11 29.99 -35.56 -9.41
C GLY A 11 29.82 -34.28 -8.57
N LEU A 12 30.23 -33.11 -9.08
CA LEU A 12 30.17 -31.85 -8.34
C LEU A 12 29.00 -30.95 -8.77
N LEU A 13 28.41 -31.19 -9.94
CA LEU A 13 27.33 -30.36 -10.49
C LEU A 13 25.92 -30.77 -10.00
N THR A 14 25.79 -31.95 -9.38
CA THR A 14 24.49 -32.52 -8.98
C THR A 14 24.01 -32.13 -7.57
N LEU A 15 24.83 -31.46 -6.76
CA LEU A 15 24.44 -31.06 -5.39
C LEU A 15 23.78 -29.67 -5.30
N VAL A 16 23.79 -28.87 -6.38
CA VAL A 16 23.26 -27.49 -6.37
C VAL A 16 21.75 -27.43 -6.70
N ALA A 17 21.13 -28.54 -7.10
CA ALA A 17 19.76 -28.54 -7.65
C ALA A 17 18.62 -28.71 -6.61
N LEU A 18 18.90 -28.82 -5.31
CA LEU A 18 17.88 -29.17 -4.29
C LEU A 18 17.41 -28.03 -3.36
N LEU A 19 17.80 -26.77 -3.61
CA LEU A 19 17.44 -25.64 -2.71
C LEU A 19 16.50 -24.59 -3.32
N SER A 20 15.83 -24.85 -4.44
CA SER A 20 14.94 -23.85 -5.05
C SER A 20 13.48 -24.27 -5.00
N CYS A 21 12.90 -24.18 -3.80
CA CYS A 21 11.47 -23.93 -3.65
C CYS A 21 11.26 -23.21 -2.31
N SER A 22 11.78 -22.00 -2.18
CA SER A 22 11.37 -21.11 -1.08
C SER A 22 9.88 -20.81 -1.26
N LYS A 23 9.05 -21.13 -0.27
CA LYS A 23 7.66 -20.63 -0.23
C LYS A 23 7.72 -19.11 -0.24
N ASP A 24 6.92 -18.48 -1.10
CA ASP A 24 6.86 -17.02 -1.13
C ASP A 24 6.45 -16.48 0.25
N PRO A 25 7.12 -15.43 0.75
CA PRO A 25 6.77 -14.86 2.04
C PRO A 25 5.41 -14.17 1.95
N ILE A 26 4.54 -14.47 2.92
CA ILE A 26 3.16 -13.96 3.00
C ILE A 26 3.00 -13.25 4.35
N ASP A 27 2.29 -12.11 4.36
CA ASP A 27 1.98 -11.36 5.59
C ASP A 27 0.74 -11.92 6.33
N GLU A 28 0.43 -11.34 7.49
CA GLU A 28 -0.70 -11.76 8.33
C GLU A 28 -2.07 -11.66 7.66
N ASN A 29 -2.19 -10.84 6.61
CA ASN A 29 -3.40 -10.65 5.83
C ASN A 29 -3.46 -11.56 4.58
N GLY A 30 -2.48 -12.46 4.42
CA GLY A 30 -2.42 -13.38 3.29
C GLY A 30 -1.88 -12.75 2.01
N LEU A 31 -1.24 -11.57 2.08
CA LEU A 31 -0.66 -10.90 0.91
C LEU A 31 0.82 -11.25 0.75
N LEU A 32 1.27 -11.35 -0.50
CA LEU A 32 2.68 -11.56 -0.81
C LEU A 32 3.53 -10.37 -0.33
N ILE A 33 4.61 -10.67 0.39
CA ILE A 33 5.66 -9.71 0.75
C ILE A 33 6.67 -9.69 -0.41
N THR A 34 6.97 -8.49 -0.92
CA THR A 34 7.86 -8.33 -2.08
C THR A 34 9.14 -7.59 -1.71
N GLY A 35 10.09 -7.46 -2.64
CA GLY A 35 11.31 -6.67 -2.42
C GLY A 35 11.10 -5.15 -2.51
N ARG A 36 9.90 -4.67 -2.85
CA ARG A 36 9.66 -3.25 -3.18
C ARG A 36 9.64 -2.37 -1.93
N SER A 37 10.51 -1.37 -1.88
CA SER A 37 10.63 -0.40 -0.78
C SER A 37 9.89 0.92 -1.01
N GLN A 38 9.35 1.14 -2.22
CA GLN A 38 8.54 2.32 -2.51
C GLN A 38 7.32 2.37 -1.58
N CYS A 39 7.02 3.56 -1.08
CA CYS A 39 6.01 3.77 -0.06
C CYS A 39 5.44 5.17 -0.24
N PHE A 40 4.27 5.28 -0.85
CA PHE A 40 3.53 6.53 -0.98
C PHE A 40 2.09 6.27 -1.45
N MET A 41 1.21 7.22 -1.14
CA MET A 41 -0.17 7.28 -1.61
C MET A 41 -0.19 7.92 -3.00
N THR A 42 -0.97 7.38 -3.92
CA THR A 42 -1.10 7.88 -5.30
C THR A 42 -2.45 8.54 -5.59
N PHE A 43 -3.46 8.20 -4.80
CA PHE A 43 -4.81 8.71 -4.95
C PHE A 43 -5.52 8.68 -3.59
N PHE A 44 -6.43 9.63 -3.35
CA PHE A 44 -7.28 9.67 -2.17
C PHE A 44 -8.63 10.27 -2.53
N ASP A 45 -9.71 9.68 -2.01
CA ASP A 45 -11.04 10.25 -2.11
C ASP A 45 -11.95 9.76 -0.96
N LEU A 46 -13.05 10.48 -0.77
CA LEU A 46 -14.06 10.22 0.25
C LEU A 46 -15.42 10.03 -0.41
N LEU A 47 -16.10 8.96 -0.02
CA LEU A 47 -17.44 8.63 -0.51
C LEU A 47 -18.51 8.95 0.54
N GLY A 48 -19.64 9.49 0.07
CA GLY A 48 -20.85 9.67 0.86
C GLY A 48 -21.68 8.39 0.97
N SER A 49 -22.87 8.49 1.56
CA SER A 49 -23.84 7.39 1.67
C SER A 49 -24.32 6.84 0.33
N ASP A 50 -24.31 7.68 -0.70
CA ASP A 50 -24.64 7.32 -2.09
C ASP A 50 -23.47 6.71 -2.85
N HIS A 51 -22.35 6.43 -2.18
CA HIS A 51 -21.11 5.88 -2.76
C HIS A 51 -20.52 6.74 -3.88
N ARG A 52 -20.82 8.04 -3.90
CA ARG A 52 -20.19 9.01 -4.80
C ARG A 52 -19.19 9.87 -4.04
N THR A 53 -18.20 10.37 -4.78
CA THR A 53 -17.23 11.32 -4.25
C THR A 53 -17.93 12.53 -3.66
N VAL A 54 -17.56 12.88 -2.43
CA VAL A 54 -17.95 14.12 -1.77
C VAL A 54 -16.92 15.22 -1.96
N LEU A 55 -15.77 14.90 -2.55
CA LEU A 55 -14.69 15.86 -2.75
C LEU A 55 -14.93 16.74 -3.98
N VAL A 56 -14.39 17.95 -3.92
CA VAL A 56 -14.34 18.89 -5.05
C VAL A 56 -13.21 18.43 -5.98
N SER A 57 -13.55 18.19 -7.25
CA SER A 57 -12.58 17.73 -8.25
C SER A 57 -11.41 18.69 -8.37
N GLY A 58 -10.19 18.16 -8.38
CA GLY A 58 -8.95 18.96 -8.50
C GLY A 58 -8.56 19.73 -7.24
N GLN A 59 -9.20 19.48 -6.09
CA GLN A 59 -8.85 20.10 -4.81
C GLN A 59 -8.26 19.12 -3.79
N THR A 60 -7.97 17.88 -4.21
CA THR A 60 -7.20 16.92 -3.42
C THR A 60 -5.71 17.06 -3.73
N VAL A 61 -4.90 17.28 -2.70
CA VAL A 61 -3.44 17.38 -2.81
C VAL A 61 -2.82 16.32 -1.91
N ILE A 62 -1.94 15.49 -2.47
CA ILE A 62 -1.17 14.50 -1.75
C ILE A 62 0.30 14.96 -1.78
N ASP A 63 0.85 15.29 -0.61
CA ASP A 63 2.26 15.61 -0.47
C ASP A 63 3.00 14.40 0.09
N THR A 64 3.76 13.72 -0.78
CA THR A 64 4.52 12.51 -0.43
C THR A 64 5.82 12.78 0.32
N THR A 65 6.20 14.06 0.46
CA THR A 65 7.38 14.51 1.20
C THR A 65 6.98 14.93 2.61
N ALA A 66 5.95 15.76 2.73
CA ALA A 66 5.40 16.20 4.01
C ALA A 66 4.51 15.13 4.69
N MET A 67 4.12 14.08 3.97
CA MET A 67 3.18 13.04 4.42
C MET A 67 1.83 13.65 4.81
N THR A 68 1.28 14.47 3.94
CA THR A 68 -0.03 15.09 4.14
C THR A 68 -0.96 14.82 2.97
N VAL A 69 -2.24 14.77 3.27
CA VAL A 69 -3.31 14.83 2.27
C VAL A 69 -4.23 15.96 2.68
N THR A 70 -4.46 16.92 1.79
CA THR A 70 -5.50 17.94 1.97
C THR A 70 -6.56 17.78 0.93
N ALA A 71 -7.82 17.95 1.32
CA ALA A 71 -8.95 17.89 0.41
C ALA A 71 -10.06 18.86 0.82
N VAL A 72 -10.93 19.19 -0.14
CA VAL A 72 -12.11 20.01 0.07
C VAL A 72 -13.35 19.18 -0.23
N ALA A 73 -14.20 18.99 0.76
CA ALA A 73 -15.52 18.38 0.61
C ALA A 73 -16.53 19.42 0.09
N ARG A 74 -17.49 18.99 -0.72
CA ARG A 74 -18.59 19.81 -1.22
C ARG A 74 -19.44 20.34 -0.07
N TYR A 75 -20.03 21.52 -0.26
CA TYR A 75 -20.95 22.10 0.70
C TYR A 75 -22.09 21.12 1.06
N GLY A 76 -22.46 21.07 2.34
CA GLY A 76 -23.51 20.17 2.84
C GLY A 76 -23.09 18.72 3.08
N THR A 77 -21.82 18.36 2.84
CA THR A 77 -21.29 17.02 3.15
C THR A 77 -21.39 16.72 4.65
N ASN A 78 -21.94 15.55 4.99
CA ASN A 78 -21.92 15.06 6.38
C ASN A 78 -20.53 14.51 6.74
N MET A 79 -19.71 15.34 7.39
CA MET A 79 -18.32 15.01 7.74
C MET A 79 -18.19 13.87 8.76
N LEU A 80 -19.23 13.59 9.54
CA LEU A 80 -19.18 12.55 10.59
C LEU A 80 -19.26 11.12 10.03
N ARG A 81 -19.55 10.97 8.73
CA ARG A 81 -19.84 9.67 8.13
C ARG A 81 -19.41 9.60 6.66
N LEU A 82 -18.11 9.44 6.44
CA LEU A 82 -17.53 9.29 5.11
C LEU A 82 -16.78 7.96 4.99
N LYS A 83 -16.77 7.38 3.78
CA LYS A 83 -15.99 6.18 3.46
C LYS A 83 -14.71 6.59 2.73
N PRO A 84 -13.53 6.47 3.36
CA PRO A 84 -12.29 6.76 2.67
C PRO A 84 -11.92 5.64 1.73
N TYR A 85 -11.20 5.99 0.67
CA TYR A 85 -10.45 5.04 -0.14
C TYR A 85 -9.22 5.74 -0.74
N CYS A 86 -8.20 4.94 -1.02
CA CYS A 86 -6.97 5.43 -1.63
C CYS A 86 -6.43 4.41 -2.62
N SER A 87 -5.52 4.86 -3.47
CA SER A 87 -4.55 3.97 -4.12
C SER A 87 -3.17 4.27 -3.56
N VAL A 88 -2.34 3.24 -3.49
CA VAL A 88 -0.95 3.32 -3.06
C VAL A 88 -0.07 2.73 -4.15
N VAL A 89 1.24 2.99 -4.07
CA VAL A 89 2.21 2.40 -4.98
C VAL A 89 2.13 0.85 -4.97
N THR A 90 2.48 0.22 -6.08
CA THR A 90 2.42 -1.24 -6.27
C THR A 90 2.99 -2.01 -5.08
N ASP A 91 2.24 -3.05 -4.66
CA ASP A 91 2.48 -3.95 -3.51
C ASP A 91 2.46 -3.29 -2.11
N ALA A 92 2.35 -1.97 -2.03
CA ALA A 92 2.11 -1.32 -0.76
C ALA A 92 0.68 -1.57 -0.28
N ILE A 93 0.49 -1.46 1.03
CA ILE A 93 -0.81 -1.55 1.71
C ILE A 93 -1.03 -0.29 2.54
N VAL A 94 -2.25 -0.11 3.05
CA VAL A 94 -2.61 1.02 3.92
C VAL A 94 -3.22 0.51 5.22
N GLU A 95 -2.81 1.11 6.33
CA GLU A 95 -3.28 0.77 7.68
C GLU A 95 -3.71 2.05 8.44
N PRO A 96 -4.89 2.07 9.10
CA PRO A 96 -5.90 1.03 9.07
C PRO A 96 -6.52 0.88 7.68
N THR A 97 -7.08 -0.30 7.41
CA THR A 97 -7.82 -0.56 6.18
C THR A 97 -8.94 0.47 6.01
N MET A 98 -9.02 1.06 4.82
CA MET A 98 -10.04 2.04 4.46
C MET A 98 -11.39 1.37 4.09
N GLY A 99 -12.40 2.16 3.70
CA GLY A 99 -13.73 1.65 3.32
C GLY A 99 -14.75 1.50 4.45
N ILE A 100 -14.35 1.81 5.69
CA ILE A 100 -15.25 1.90 6.86
C ILE A 100 -15.74 3.35 7.06
N TRP A 101 -16.95 3.51 7.58
CA TRP A 101 -17.48 4.85 7.91
C TRP A 101 -16.62 5.51 8.99
N THR A 102 -16.08 6.69 8.68
CA THR A 102 -15.13 7.43 9.51
C THR A 102 -15.54 8.89 9.61
N ASP A 103 -15.27 9.50 10.77
CA ASP A 103 -15.47 10.93 11.02
C ASP A 103 -14.26 11.74 10.55
N TYR A 104 -14.50 12.71 9.66
CA TYR A 104 -13.51 13.63 9.11
C TYR A 104 -13.69 15.07 9.61
N SER A 105 -14.42 15.28 10.72
CA SER A 105 -14.46 16.55 11.44
C SER A 105 -13.12 16.94 12.05
N GLN A 106 -12.22 15.97 12.21
CA GLN A 106 -10.83 16.13 12.62
C GLN A 106 -9.90 15.39 11.66
N PRO A 107 -8.59 15.75 11.61
CA PRO A 107 -7.64 15.06 10.78
C PRO A 107 -7.52 13.56 11.11
N GLN A 108 -7.47 12.73 10.07
CA GLN A 108 -7.31 11.28 10.18
C GLN A 108 -5.88 10.85 9.80
N LYS A 109 -5.40 9.74 10.35
CA LYS A 109 -4.06 9.21 10.06
C LYS A 109 -4.12 7.86 9.38
N TYR A 110 -3.36 7.71 8.30
CA TYR A 110 -3.21 6.44 7.57
C TYR A 110 -1.73 6.19 7.27
N THR A 111 -1.28 4.97 7.49
CA THR A 111 0.09 4.55 7.24
C THR A 111 0.15 3.73 5.96
N VAL A 112 0.87 4.24 4.97
CA VAL A 112 1.28 3.43 3.81
C VAL A 112 2.45 2.56 4.25
N VAL A 113 2.37 1.28 3.91
CA VAL A 113 3.38 0.28 4.24
C VAL A 113 3.86 -0.33 2.92
N SER A 114 5.16 -0.22 2.65
CA SER A 114 5.78 -0.74 1.43
C SER A 114 5.59 -2.24 1.21
N GLY A 115 5.81 -2.70 -0.04
CA GLY A 115 5.77 -4.11 -0.43
C GLY A 115 6.64 -5.03 0.41
N ASN A 116 7.82 -4.54 0.83
CA ASN A 116 8.73 -5.27 1.71
C ASN A 116 8.38 -5.19 3.21
N ARG A 117 7.33 -4.46 3.58
CA ARG A 117 6.87 -4.22 4.96
C ARG A 117 7.87 -3.53 5.88
N LEU A 118 9.01 -3.05 5.37
CA LEU A 118 10.05 -2.38 6.16
C LEU A 118 9.93 -0.85 6.16
N VAL A 119 9.45 -0.25 5.06
CA VAL A 119 9.26 1.21 4.98
C VAL A 119 7.80 1.56 5.27
N ARG A 120 7.59 2.46 6.22
CA ARG A 120 6.27 2.90 6.69
C ARG A 120 6.20 4.42 6.68
N LYS A 121 5.11 4.98 6.14
CA LYS A 121 4.90 6.44 6.04
C LYS A 121 3.47 6.80 6.43
N THR A 122 3.33 7.52 7.54
CA THR A 122 2.03 7.94 8.05
C THR A 122 1.63 9.29 7.49
N TYR A 123 0.56 9.31 6.71
CA TYR A 123 -0.09 10.49 6.17
C TYR A 123 -1.09 11.05 7.17
N THR A 124 -1.08 12.38 7.36
CA THR A 124 -2.17 13.10 8.02
C THR A 124 -3.12 13.66 6.96
N VAL A 125 -4.36 13.21 7.00
CA VAL A 125 -5.42 13.60 6.08
C VAL A 125 -6.29 14.66 6.73
N THR A 126 -6.33 15.85 6.14
CA THR A 126 -7.14 16.98 6.60
C THR A 126 -8.16 17.35 5.54
N VAL A 127 -9.44 17.38 5.92
CA VAL A 127 -10.53 17.70 4.99
C VAL A 127 -11.27 18.93 5.51
N THR A 128 -11.45 19.89 4.62
CA THR A 128 -12.23 21.11 4.89
C THR A 128 -13.51 21.10 4.06
N VAL A 129 -14.50 21.90 4.43
CA VAL A 129 -15.72 22.06 3.65
C VAL A 129 -15.60 23.30 2.76
N GLN A 130 -16.07 23.20 1.53
CA GLN A 130 -16.15 24.32 0.58
C GLN A 130 -16.84 25.52 1.24
N LYS A 131 -16.23 26.70 1.08
CA LYS A 131 -16.79 27.98 1.53
C LYS A 131 -17.77 28.54 0.51
#